data_AF-A0A2H0LDF0-F1
#
_entry.id   AF-A0A2H0LDF0-F1
#
_cell.length_a   1.000
_cell.length_b   1.000
_cell.length_c   1.000
_cell.angle_alpha   90.00
_cell.angle_beta   90.00
_cell.angle_gamma   90.00
#
_symmetry.space_group_name_H-M   'P 1'
#
loop_
_entity.id
_entity.type
_entity.pdbx_description
1 polymer ?
#
loop_
_entity_poly.entity_id
_entity_poly.type
_entity_poly.pdbx_seq_one_letter_code
_entity_poly.pdbx_strand_id
1 'polypeptide(L)'
;SGPKVLEFNVRFGDPECQAILPRLQSDLVELILACNEGRVAGTPPVWKKELAACVVLASEGYPAKPDIGRAITGIPSPDSEGEALVFHAGTRIEKGRLINSGGRVLNVVGLGETLSAALTQAYGTADRIEYIGKWLRRDIGAKTLGNLEATARRKR
;
A
#
# COMPACT_ATOMS: atom_id res chain seq x y z
N SER A 1 29.35 -5.36 -12.24
CA SER A 1 28.60 -5.51 -10.98
C SER A 1 27.11 -5.37 -11.29
N GLY A 2 26.34 -6.46 -11.19
CA GLY A 2 24.92 -6.51 -11.55
C GLY A 2 24.00 -6.74 -10.34
N PRO A 3 22.71 -7.09 -10.56
CA PRO A 3 21.79 -7.40 -9.47
C PRO A 3 22.28 -8.58 -8.65
N LYS A 4 22.06 -8.54 -7.33
CA LYS A 4 22.39 -9.60 -6.38
C LYS A 4 21.14 -9.98 -5.58
N VAL A 5 20.92 -11.27 -5.37
CA VAL A 5 19.84 -11.77 -4.53
C VAL A 5 20.21 -11.54 -3.06
N LEU A 6 19.26 -10.98 -2.28
CA LEU A 6 19.40 -10.83 -0.83
C LEU A 6 18.71 -11.98 -0.10
N GLU A 7 17.47 -12.28 -0.47
CA GLU A 7 16.64 -13.32 0.14
C GLU A 7 15.55 -13.81 -0.82
N PHE A 8 14.87 -14.89 -0.44
CA PHE A 8 13.65 -15.38 -1.09
C PHE A 8 12.50 -15.40 -0.11
N ASN A 9 11.29 -15.09 -0.59
CA ASN A 9 10.04 -15.26 0.13
C ASN A 9 9.05 -16.03 -0.75
N VAL A 10 8.19 -16.85 -0.14
CA VAL A 10 7.24 -17.73 -0.83
C VAL A 10 5.80 -17.23 -0.77
N ARG A 11 5.61 -15.97 -0.39
CA ARG A 11 4.31 -15.27 -0.33
C ARG A 11 4.47 -13.83 -0.76
N PHE A 12 3.35 -13.14 -0.95
CA PHE A 12 3.37 -11.69 -1.05
C PHE A 12 3.96 -11.05 0.21
N GLY A 13 4.78 -10.02 -0.01
CA GLY A 13 5.23 -9.11 1.04
C GLY A 13 4.09 -8.21 1.51
N ASP A 14 4.23 -7.71 2.72
CA ASP A 14 3.33 -6.71 3.31
C ASP A 14 4.25 -5.60 3.85
N PRO A 15 4.21 -4.37 3.28
CA PRO A 15 3.09 -3.79 2.53
C PRO A 15 3.18 -3.85 0.99
N GLU A 16 4.06 -4.67 0.40
CA GLU A 16 4.26 -4.69 -1.06
C GLU A 16 3.01 -5.13 -1.85
N CYS A 17 2.26 -6.09 -1.32
CA CYS A 17 1.02 -6.59 -1.94
C CYS A 17 0.04 -5.46 -2.25
N GLN A 18 -0.13 -4.55 -1.29
CA GLN A 18 -1.06 -3.43 -1.34
C GLN A 18 -0.65 -2.39 -2.40
N ALA A 19 0.62 -2.29 -2.77
CA ALA A 19 1.07 -1.44 -3.87
C ALA A 19 1.03 -2.16 -5.24
N ILE A 20 1.06 -3.49 -5.26
CA ILE A 20 1.11 -4.28 -6.50
C ILE A 20 -0.30 -4.57 -7.02
N LEU A 21 -1.14 -5.22 -6.21
CA LEU A 21 -2.41 -5.78 -6.67
C LEU A 21 -3.44 -4.75 -7.17
N PRO A 22 -3.54 -3.52 -6.62
CA PRO A 22 -4.47 -2.51 -7.17
C PRO A 22 -4.21 -2.13 -8.64
N ARG A 23 -2.99 -2.37 -9.12
CA ARG A 23 -2.59 -2.15 -10.51
C ARG A 23 -2.87 -3.34 -11.41
N LEU A 24 -3.20 -4.50 -10.86
CA LEU A 24 -3.50 -5.69 -11.64
C LEU A 24 -4.83 -5.46 -12.37
N GLN A 25 -4.80 -5.52 -13.70
CA GLN A 25 -5.99 -5.45 -14.54
C GLN A 25 -6.57 -6.83 -14.82
N SER A 26 -5.71 -7.85 -14.89
CA SER A 26 -6.13 -9.25 -14.99
C SER A 26 -6.90 -9.71 -13.76
N ASP A 27 -7.71 -10.76 -13.94
CA ASP A 27 -8.32 -11.47 -12.83
C ASP A 27 -7.25 -12.25 -12.04
N LEU A 28 -7.11 -11.93 -10.76
CA LEU A 28 -6.17 -12.62 -9.86
C LEU A 28 -6.52 -14.11 -9.68
N VAL A 29 -7.81 -14.46 -9.67
CA VAL A 29 -8.26 -15.83 -9.48
C VAL A 29 -7.86 -16.69 -10.67
N GLU A 30 -8.04 -16.20 -11.90
CA GLU A 30 -7.61 -16.92 -13.11
C GLU A 30 -6.09 -17.10 -13.14
N LEU A 31 -5.31 -16.10 -12.72
CA LEU A 31 -3.86 -16.23 -12.64
C LEU A 31 -3.43 -17.30 -11.63
N ILE A 32 -4.07 -17.34 -10.46
CA ILE A 32 -3.80 -18.36 -9.44
C ILE A 32 -4.20 -19.76 -9.95
N LEU A 33 -5.34 -19.87 -10.62
CA LEU A 33 -5.80 -21.13 -11.20
C LEU A 33 -4.85 -21.62 -12.30
N ALA A 34 -4.40 -20.74 -13.19
CA ALA A 34 -3.43 -21.06 -14.23
C ALA A 34 -2.08 -21.51 -13.63
N CYS A 35 -1.64 -20.95 -12.51
CA CYS A 35 -0.47 -21.45 -11.77
C CYS A 35 -0.69 -22.88 -11.25
N ASN A 36 -1.83 -23.14 -10.61
CA ASN A 36 -2.17 -24.44 -10.07
C ASN A 36 -2.26 -25.54 -11.15
N GLU A 37 -2.74 -25.17 -12.34
CA GLU A 37 -2.91 -26.09 -13.48
C GLU A 37 -1.67 -26.18 -14.39
N GLY A 38 -0.58 -25.46 -14.07
CA GLY A 38 0.63 -25.46 -14.90
C GLY A 38 0.50 -24.71 -16.24
N ARG A 39 -0.52 -23.86 -16.39
CA ARG A 39 -0.81 -23.05 -17.59
C ARG A 39 -0.24 -21.63 -17.54
N VAL A 40 0.41 -21.22 -16.44
CA VAL A 40 0.85 -19.84 -16.18
C VAL A 40 1.64 -19.19 -17.33
N ALA A 41 2.43 -19.95 -18.07
CA ALA A 41 3.21 -19.43 -19.21
C ALA A 41 2.33 -18.81 -20.31
N GLY A 42 1.09 -19.27 -20.46
CA GLY A 42 0.11 -18.75 -21.42
C GLY A 42 -0.82 -17.67 -20.86
N THR A 43 -0.67 -17.30 -19.59
CA THR A 43 -1.58 -16.37 -18.90
C THR A 43 -0.78 -15.24 -18.24
N PRO A 44 -0.10 -14.38 -19.02
CA PRO A 44 0.67 -13.28 -18.47
C PRO A 44 -0.26 -12.23 -17.81
N PRO A 45 0.13 -11.65 -16.66
CA PRO A 45 -0.66 -10.60 -16.03
C PRO A 45 -0.63 -9.30 -16.84
N VAL A 46 -1.80 -8.67 -16.98
CA VAL A 46 -1.97 -7.34 -17.56
C VAL A 46 -2.05 -6.32 -16.43
N TRP A 47 -1.33 -5.21 -16.59
CA TRP A 47 -1.19 -4.17 -15.57
C TRP A 47 -1.70 -2.83 -16.07
N LYS A 48 -2.39 -2.10 -15.18
CA LYS A 48 -2.75 -0.70 -15.39
C LYS A 48 -1.49 0.17 -15.51
N LYS A 49 -1.59 1.24 -16.31
CA LYS A 49 -0.52 2.23 -16.51
C LYS A 49 -0.29 3.10 -15.27
N GLU A 50 -1.34 3.30 -14.46
CA GLU A 50 -1.26 4.06 -13.21
C GLU A 50 -0.19 3.47 -12.29
N LEU A 51 0.43 4.34 -11.51
CA LEU A 51 1.37 4.01 -10.45
C LEU A 51 0.63 3.95 -9.12
N ALA A 52 1.18 3.19 -8.18
CA ALA A 52 0.64 3.02 -6.84
C ALA A 52 1.68 3.36 -5.78
N ALA A 53 1.23 3.92 -4.66
CA ALA A 53 2.05 4.15 -3.48
C ALA A 53 1.29 3.75 -2.22
N CYS A 54 1.91 2.94 -1.36
CA CYS A 54 1.34 2.48 -0.10
C CYS A 54 2.03 3.16 1.08
N VAL A 55 1.24 3.82 1.93
CA VAL A 55 1.68 4.43 3.19
C VAL A 55 1.08 3.63 4.35
N VAL A 56 1.94 3.13 5.23
CA VAL A 56 1.53 2.38 6.41
C VAL A 56 1.26 3.34 7.57
N LEU A 57 0.08 3.23 8.18
CA LEU A 57 -0.25 3.84 9.46
C LEU A 57 0.04 2.83 10.57
N ALA A 58 0.89 3.20 11.51
CA ALA A 58 1.30 2.36 12.63
C ALA A 58 0.83 2.95 13.97
N SER A 59 0.80 2.10 15.00
CA SER A 59 0.56 2.49 16.38
C SER A 59 1.86 2.96 17.02
N GLU A 60 1.76 3.96 17.88
CA GLU A 60 2.85 4.39 18.75
C GLU A 60 3.46 3.20 19.50
N GLY A 61 4.80 3.18 19.61
CA GLY A 61 5.55 2.07 20.22
C GLY A 61 5.90 0.92 19.28
N TYR A 62 5.38 0.87 18.04
CA TYR A 62 5.86 -0.05 17.00
C TYR A 62 7.33 0.28 16.61
N PRO A 63 8.22 -0.72 16.42
CA PRO A 63 7.98 -2.17 16.36
C PRO A 63 8.06 -2.93 17.70
N ALA A 64 8.28 -2.24 18.82
CA ALA A 64 8.45 -2.86 20.13
C ALA A 64 7.09 -3.23 20.77
N LYS A 65 6.51 -2.33 21.56
CA LYS A 65 5.25 -2.56 22.27
C LYS A 65 4.22 -1.54 21.77
N PRO A 66 3.42 -1.89 20.75
CA PRO A 66 2.44 -0.96 20.19
C PRO A 66 1.27 -0.73 21.12
N ASP A 67 0.84 0.53 21.25
CA ASP A 67 -0.37 0.93 21.94
C ASP A 67 -1.62 0.55 21.13
N ILE A 68 -2.60 -0.13 21.73
CA ILE A 68 -3.81 -0.63 21.05
C ILE A 68 -5.11 -0.18 21.74
N GLY A 69 -6.26 -0.42 21.12
CA GLY A 69 -7.58 -0.08 21.68
C GLY A 69 -8.01 1.37 21.43
N ARG A 70 -7.27 2.11 20.60
CA ARG A 70 -7.58 3.49 20.21
C ARG A 70 -8.58 3.48 19.06
N ALA A 71 -9.64 4.29 19.20
CA ALA A 71 -10.66 4.43 18.17
C ALA A 71 -10.05 5.02 16.89
N ILE A 72 -10.41 4.44 15.74
CA ILE A 72 -10.01 4.88 14.41
C ILE A 72 -11.20 5.58 13.76
N THR A 73 -10.98 6.78 13.24
CA THR A 73 -11.97 7.59 12.52
C THR A 73 -11.39 8.10 11.19
N GLY A 74 -12.23 8.68 10.34
CA GLY A 74 -11.79 9.33 9.10
C GLY A 74 -11.40 8.39 7.96
N ILE A 75 -11.71 7.09 8.08
CA ILE A 75 -11.60 6.16 6.95
C ILE A 75 -12.68 6.53 5.93
N PRO A 76 -12.32 6.71 4.64
CA PRO A 76 -13.29 7.03 3.60
C PRO A 76 -14.29 5.90 3.37
N SER A 77 -15.44 6.24 2.81
CA SER A 77 -16.40 5.24 2.36
C SER A 77 -15.75 4.37 1.28
N PRO A 78 -15.98 3.04 1.27
CA PRO A 78 -15.54 2.20 0.16
C PRO A 78 -16.14 2.63 -1.19
N ASP A 79 -17.29 3.32 -1.17
CA ASP A 79 -17.97 3.83 -2.36
C ASP A 79 -17.49 5.23 -2.80
N SER A 80 -16.54 5.84 -2.07
CA SER A 80 -16.00 7.15 -2.44
C SER A 80 -15.13 7.05 -3.70
N GLU A 81 -15.65 7.57 -4.82
CA GLU A 81 -14.87 7.69 -6.05
C GLU A 81 -13.68 8.65 -5.88
N GLY A 82 -12.54 8.29 -6.45
CA GLY A 82 -11.34 9.13 -6.43
C GLY A 82 -10.59 9.19 -5.10
N GLU A 83 -11.01 8.43 -4.09
CA GLU A 83 -10.29 8.30 -2.82
C GLU A 83 -9.25 7.18 -2.84
N ALA A 84 -8.25 7.28 -1.94
CA ALA A 84 -7.25 6.23 -1.78
C ALA A 84 -7.89 4.95 -1.22
N LEU A 85 -7.38 3.80 -1.63
CA LEU A 85 -7.78 2.52 -1.06
C LEU A 85 -7.23 2.39 0.37
N VAL A 86 -8.04 1.89 1.29
CA VAL A 86 -7.61 1.65 2.68
C VAL A 86 -7.73 0.17 3.01
N PHE A 87 -6.60 -0.50 3.17
CA PHE A 87 -6.54 -1.89 3.58
C PHE A 87 -6.32 -2.00 5.09
N HIS A 88 -7.15 -2.80 5.74
CA HIS A 88 -7.05 -3.08 7.17
C HIS A 88 -5.94 -4.08 7.46
N ALA A 89 -5.05 -3.75 8.40
CA ALA A 89 -4.06 -4.66 8.95
C ALA A 89 -4.42 -4.98 10.41
N GLY A 90 -3.75 -4.38 11.39
CA GLY A 90 -4.06 -4.52 12.81
C GLY A 90 -5.25 -3.67 13.25
N THR A 91 -6.47 -4.02 12.81
CA THR A 91 -7.71 -3.40 13.28
C THR A 91 -8.73 -4.43 13.77
N ARG A 92 -9.64 -4.00 14.64
CA ARG A 92 -10.77 -4.81 15.11
C ARG A 92 -11.98 -3.92 15.37
N ILE A 93 -13.19 -4.45 15.22
CA ILE A 93 -14.39 -3.81 15.76
C ILE A 93 -14.58 -4.23 17.22
N GLU A 94 -14.63 -3.26 18.12
CA GLU A 94 -14.90 -3.45 19.53
C GLU A 94 -16.00 -2.50 19.99
N LYS A 95 -17.09 -3.05 20.54
CA LYS A 95 -18.27 -2.29 21.00
C LYS A 95 -18.81 -1.34 19.91
N GLY A 96 -18.89 -1.82 18.68
CA GLY A 96 -19.37 -1.06 17.52
C GLY A 96 -18.41 0.01 16.99
N ARG A 97 -17.18 0.10 17.51
CA ARG A 97 -16.16 1.05 17.04
C ARG A 97 -14.99 0.32 16.42
N LEU A 98 -14.47 0.84 15.32
CA LEU A 98 -13.19 0.40 14.78
C LEU A 98 -12.06 0.89 15.68
N ILE A 99 -11.18 -0.02 16.09
CA ILE A 99 -10.02 0.28 16.93
C ILE A 99 -8.74 -0.27 16.30
N ASN A 100 -7.59 0.30 16.66
CA ASN A 100 -6.31 -0.33 16.37
C ASN A 100 -6.09 -1.55 17.29
N SER A 101 -5.51 -2.61 16.74
CA SER A 101 -5.31 -3.89 17.42
C SER A 101 -3.95 -4.53 17.10
N GLY A 102 -3.01 -3.76 16.56
CA GLY A 102 -1.67 -4.23 16.22
C GLY A 102 -0.69 -3.09 15.94
N GLY A 103 0.56 -3.46 15.63
CA GLY A 103 1.63 -2.51 15.34
C GLY A 103 1.43 -1.73 14.05
N ARG A 104 1.27 -2.42 12.91
CA ARG A 104 0.80 -1.83 11.66
C ARG A 104 -0.72 -1.91 11.63
N VAL A 105 -1.40 -0.79 11.39
CA VAL A 105 -2.84 -0.64 11.60
C VAL A 105 -3.57 -0.61 10.27
N LEU A 106 -3.19 0.31 9.38
CA LEU A 106 -3.82 0.50 8.06
C LEU A 106 -2.74 0.68 7.00
N ASN A 107 -3.07 0.30 5.76
CA ASN A 107 -2.28 0.59 4.57
C ASN A 107 -3.11 1.47 3.65
N VAL A 108 -2.67 2.72 3.44
CA VAL A 108 -3.35 3.70 2.59
C VAL A 108 -2.66 3.73 1.24
N VAL A 109 -3.39 3.38 0.18
CA VAL A 109 -2.85 3.21 -1.17
C VAL A 109 -3.46 4.23 -2.10
N GLY A 110 -2.62 5.15 -2.57
CA GLY A 110 -2.97 6.06 -3.65
C GLY A 110 -2.61 5.47 -5.01
N LEU A 111 -3.41 5.81 -6.02
CA LEU A 111 -3.21 5.52 -7.43
C LEU A 111 -3.13 6.84 -8.21
N GLY A 112 -2.30 6.87 -9.25
CA GLY A 112 -2.24 8.03 -10.11
C GLY A 112 -1.33 7.86 -11.31
N GLU A 113 -1.46 8.75 -12.29
CA GLU A 113 -0.64 8.74 -13.51
C GLU A 113 0.85 8.97 -13.24
N THR A 114 1.17 9.59 -12.10
CA THR A 114 2.53 9.81 -11.63
C THR A 114 2.71 9.31 -10.20
N LEU A 115 3.94 9.00 -9.81
CA LEU A 115 4.26 8.62 -8.43
C LEU A 115 3.92 9.75 -7.45
N SER A 116 4.12 11.00 -7.86
CA SER A 116 3.75 12.17 -7.06
C SER A 116 2.25 12.21 -6.79
N ALA A 117 1.42 12.03 -7.84
CA ALA A 117 -0.03 11.99 -7.69
C ALA A 117 -0.49 10.86 -6.76
N ALA A 118 0.07 9.65 -6.92
CA ALA A 118 -0.23 8.51 -6.05
C ALA A 118 0.14 8.79 -4.58
N LEU A 119 1.31 9.39 -4.33
CA LEU A 119 1.74 9.77 -2.97
C LEU A 119 0.87 10.88 -2.38
N THR A 120 0.51 11.90 -3.17
CA THR A 120 -0.40 12.96 -2.73
C THR A 120 -1.74 12.40 -2.29
N GLN A 121 -2.33 11.49 -3.07
CA GLN A 121 -3.60 10.86 -2.73
C GLN A 121 -3.49 9.98 -1.47
N ALA A 122 -2.41 9.19 -1.36
CA ALA A 122 -2.15 8.34 -0.19
C ALA A 122 -1.98 9.17 1.09
N TYR A 123 -1.12 10.20 1.06
CA TYR A 123 -0.88 11.05 2.22
C TYR A 123 -2.11 11.88 2.59
N GLY A 124 -2.83 12.44 1.62
CA GLY A 124 -4.06 13.20 1.89
C GLY A 124 -5.14 12.36 2.57
N THR A 125 -5.20 11.06 2.30
CA THR A 125 -6.11 10.15 3.01
C THR A 125 -5.55 9.72 4.37
N ALA A 126 -4.25 9.42 4.46
CA ALA A 126 -3.56 9.12 5.71
C ALA A 126 -3.67 10.26 6.75
N ASP A 127 -3.71 11.52 6.29
CA ASP A 127 -3.84 12.70 7.14
C ASP A 127 -5.25 12.90 7.68
N ARG A 128 -6.27 12.38 7.01
CA ARG A 128 -7.66 12.44 7.46
C ARG A 128 -8.02 11.32 8.44
N ILE A 129 -7.37 10.16 8.34
CA ILE A 129 -7.60 9.02 9.23
C ILE A 129 -6.97 9.30 10.59
N GLU A 130 -7.73 9.28 11.68
CA GLU A 130 -7.22 9.64 13.01
C GLU A 130 -7.36 8.51 14.02
N TYR A 131 -6.34 8.35 14.85
CA TYR A 131 -6.35 7.59 16.10
C TYR A 131 -5.18 8.04 16.98
N ILE A 132 -5.34 7.92 18.30
CA ILE A 132 -4.31 8.34 19.26
C ILE A 132 -3.03 7.54 19.03
N GLY A 133 -1.89 8.25 18.93
CA GLY A 133 -0.59 7.62 18.68
C GLY A 133 -0.39 7.15 17.23
N LYS A 134 -1.19 7.63 16.27
CA LYS A 134 -0.97 7.39 14.83
C LYS A 134 0.42 7.87 14.43
N TRP A 135 1.19 6.99 13.81
CA TRP A 135 2.48 7.32 13.21
C TRP A 135 2.59 6.83 11.77
N LEU A 136 3.25 7.62 10.92
CA LEU A 136 3.62 7.23 9.56
C LEU A 136 4.92 7.91 9.13
N ARG A 137 5.62 7.30 8.18
CA ARG A 137 6.72 7.95 7.46
C ARG A 137 6.19 8.93 6.43
N ARG A 138 6.94 10.03 6.21
CA ARG A 138 6.61 11.08 5.22
C ARG A 138 7.50 11.08 3.98
N ASP A 139 8.43 10.14 3.89
CA ASP A 139 9.44 10.04 2.85
C ASP A 139 9.28 8.78 1.97
N ILE A 140 8.12 8.11 2.04
CA ILE A 140 7.81 6.98 1.17
C ILE A 140 7.93 7.44 -0.30
N GLY A 141 8.73 6.70 -1.08
CA GLY A 141 8.97 6.99 -2.50
C GLY A 141 9.95 8.13 -2.80
N ALA A 142 10.47 8.85 -1.79
CA ALA A 142 11.32 10.04 -2.00
C ALA A 142 12.56 9.77 -2.88
N LYS A 143 13.24 8.64 -2.67
CA LYS A 143 14.40 8.24 -3.49
C LYS A 143 14.02 8.04 -4.97
N THR A 144 12.86 7.44 -5.23
CA THR A 144 12.37 7.19 -6.59
C THR A 144 11.98 8.50 -7.26
N LEU A 145 11.30 9.41 -6.54
CA LEU A 145 10.99 10.75 -7.04
C LEU A 145 12.27 11.50 -7.47
N GLY A 146 13.29 11.55 -6.60
CA GLY A 146 14.56 12.20 -6.94
C GLY A 146 15.24 11.61 -8.18
N ASN A 147 15.16 10.29 -8.38
CA ASN A 147 15.71 9.63 -9.56
C ASN A 147 14.92 9.95 -10.84
N LEU A 148 13.58 10.01 -10.76
CA LEU A 148 12.72 10.35 -11.90
C LEU A 148 12.97 11.80 -12.35
N GLU A 149 13.10 12.72 -11.40
CA GLU A 149 13.45 14.12 -11.69
C GLU A 149 14.84 14.25 -12.33
N ALA A 150 15.85 13.56 -11.79
CA ALA A 150 17.20 13.55 -12.35
C ALA A 150 17.23 13.00 -13.79
N THR A 151 16.43 11.96 -14.06
CA THR A 151 16.30 11.36 -15.39
C THR A 151 15.62 12.30 -16.38
N ALA A 152 14.55 12.98 -15.95
CA ALA A 152 13.85 13.96 -16.78
C ALA A 152 14.74 15.15 -17.17
N ARG A 153 15.60 15.62 -16.25
CA ARG A 153 16.57 16.70 -16.53
C ARG A 153 17.64 16.31 -17.55
N ARG A 154 18.06 15.04 -17.61
CA ARG A 154 19.06 14.56 -18.58
C ARG A 154 18.54 14.37 -19.99
N LYS A 155 17.22 14.33 -20.18
CA LYS A 155 16.56 14.15 -21.49
C LYS A 155 16.14 15.48 -22.13
N ARG A 156 16.35 16.61 -21.44
CA ARG A 156 16.17 17.96 -21.95
C ARG A 156 17.53 18.53 -22.32
#